data_AF-A0A1B0GSG9-F1
#
_entry.id   AF-A0A1B0GSG9-F1
#
_cell.length_a   1.000
_cell.length_b   1.000
_cell.length_c   1.000
_cell.angle_alpha   90.00
_cell.angle_beta   90.00
_cell.angle_gamma   90.00
#
_symmetry.space_group_name_H-M   'P 1'
#
loop_
_entity.id
_entity.type
_entity.pdbx_description
1 polymer ?
#
loop_
_entity_poly.entity_id
_entity_poly.type
_entity_poly.pdbx_seq_one_letter_code
_entity_poly.pdbx_strand_id
1 'polypeptide(L)' 'MEFDCEGVRRLLGKYKFRDLTVEELKNVSVSFPHFRYSVDTYVFKDTSQKDLLNFTGTIPVMYQAQICHRWIN' A
#
# COMPACT_ATOMS: atom_id res chain seq x y z
N MET A 1 4.90 14.01 4.44
CA MET A 1 5.76 12.89 4.89
C MET A 1 6.61 12.51 3.70
N GLU A 2 7.92 12.50 3.84
CA GLU A 2 8.83 12.11 2.77
C GLU A 2 8.76 10.59 2.58
N PHE A 3 8.61 10.14 1.32
CA PHE A 3 8.50 8.73 1.00
C PHE A 3 9.90 8.08 1.04
N ASP A 4 10.20 7.35 2.11
CA ASP A 4 11.50 6.69 2.32
C ASP A 4 11.66 5.45 1.43
N CYS A 5 12.20 5.67 0.23
CA CYS A 5 12.38 4.62 -0.78
C CYS A 5 13.33 3.51 -0.29
N GLU A 6 14.31 3.84 0.54
CA GLU A 6 15.32 2.89 1.01
C GLU A 6 14.77 1.94 2.09
N GLY A 7 14.03 2.46 3.07
CA GLY A 7 13.34 1.66 4.08
C GLY A 7 12.30 0.74 3.46
N VAL A 8 11.52 1.23 2.49
CA VAL A 8 10.57 0.39 1.73
C VAL A 8 11.33 -0.71 0.97
N ARG A 9 12.44 -0.40 0.30
CA ARG A 9 13.27 -1.41 -0.38
C ARG A 9 13.77 -2.49 0.59
N ARG A 10 14.13 -2.14 1.83
CA ARG A 10 14.55 -3.10 2.85
C ARG A 10 13.38 -3.99 3.30
N LEU A 11 12.20 -3.41 3.52
CA LEU A 11 10.98 -4.14 3.90
C LEU A 11 10.56 -5.13 2.80
N LEU A 12 10.64 -4.71 1.55
CA LEU A 12 10.29 -5.52 0.37
C LEU A 12 11.41 -6.49 -0.05
N GLY A 13 12.40 -6.76 0.79
CA GLY A 13 13.48 -7.71 0.47
C GLY A 13 13.00 -9.13 0.14
N LYS A 14 11.81 -9.53 0.63
CA LYS A 14 11.16 -10.82 0.35
C LYS A 14 10.32 -10.83 -0.93
N TYR A 15 10.13 -9.68 -1.59
CA TYR A 15 9.27 -9.54 -2.77
C TYR A 15 10.04 -9.87 -4.06
N LYS A 16 9.38 -10.53 -5.02
CA LYS A 16 9.98 -10.90 -6.32
C LYS A 16 10.40 -9.69 -7.15
N PHE A 17 9.63 -8.60 -7.10
CA PHE A 17 9.82 -7.40 -7.92
C PHE A 17 9.87 -6.14 -7.06
N ARG A 18 10.87 -6.06 -6.18
CA ARG A 18 11.02 -4.95 -5.24
C ARG A 18 11.04 -3.59 -5.93
N ASP A 19 11.85 -3.41 -6.96
CA ASP A 19 12.04 -2.10 -7.60
C ASP A 19 10.74 -1.58 -8.23
N LEU A 20 9.98 -2.47 -8.88
CA LEU A 20 8.67 -2.14 -9.43
C LEU A 20 7.67 -1.76 -8.32
N THR A 21 7.62 -2.52 -7.22
CA THR A 21 6.72 -2.22 -6.10
C THR A 21 7.04 -0.88 -5.43
N VAL A 22 8.32 -0.49 -5.34
CA VAL A 22 8.74 0.80 -4.78
C VAL A 22 8.33 1.96 -5.68
N GLU A 23 8.47 1.80 -7.00
CA GLU A 23 8.07 2.81 -7.98
C GLU A 23 6.56 3.07 -7.93
N GLU A 24 5.76 2.00 -7.94
CA GLU A 24 4.31 2.08 -7.81
C GLU A 24 3.91 2.71 -6.47
N LEU A 25 4.57 2.33 -5.38
CA LEU A 25 4.30 2.88 -4.05
C LEU A 25 4.60 4.39 -3.99
N LYS A 26 5.67 4.84 -4.64
CA LYS A 26 6.00 6.26 -4.78
C LYS A 26 4.91 7.00 -5.55
N ASN A 27 4.43 6.42 -6.66
CA ASN A 27 3.39 7.03 -7.48
C ASN A 27 2.05 7.18 -6.71
N VAL A 28 1.67 6.15 -5.95
CA VAL A 28 0.50 6.19 -5.05
C VAL A 28 0.69 7.21 -3.95
N SER A 29 1.87 7.28 -3.34
CA SER A 29 2.17 8.26 -2.28
C SER A 29 2.07 9.71 -2.76
N VAL A 30 2.41 9.99 -4.03
CA VAL A 30 2.25 11.32 -4.64
C VAL A 30 0.78 11.61 -4.95
N SER A 31 0.06 10.60 -5.45
CA SER A 31 -1.34 10.74 -5.86
C SER A 31 -2.30 10.86 -4.66
N PHE A 32 -2.00 10.16 -3.56
CA PHE A 32 -2.84 10.07 -2.37
C PHE A 32 -2.03 10.35 -1.09
N PRO A 33 -1.83 11.63 -0.71
CA PRO A 33 -0.97 12.00 0.42
C PRO A 33 -1.50 11.54 1.79
N HIS A 34 -2.79 11.21 1.89
CA HIS A 34 -3.41 10.65 3.10
C HIS A 34 -3.29 9.13 3.21
N PHE A 35 -2.79 8.48 2.16
CA PHE A 35 -2.67 7.03 2.09
C PHE A 35 -1.41 6.60 2.82
N ARG A 36 -1.55 5.66 3.76
CA ARG A 36 -0.45 5.14 4.56
C ARG A 36 -0.18 3.70 4.14
N TYR A 37 1.08 3.31 4.18
CA TYR A 37 1.47 1.93 3.98
C TYR A 37 2.01 1.35 5.30
N SER A 38 1.78 0.06 5.52
CA SER A 38 2.28 -0.72 6.65
C SER A 38 2.67 -2.11 6.17
N VAL A 39 3.36 -2.88 7.00
CA VAL A 39 3.58 -4.31 6.75
C VAL A 39 2.73 -5.05 7.77
N ASP A 40 1.84 -5.92 7.29
CA ASP A 40 0.89 -6.66 8.11
C ASP A 40 0.93 -8.15 7.78
N THR A 41 0.57 -9.00 8.74
CA THR A 41 0.66 -10.45 8.59
C THR A 41 -0.62 -10.97 7.92
N TYR A 42 -0.51 -11.32 6.64
CA TYR A 42 -1.61 -11.89 5.88
C TYR A 42 -1.68 -13.41 6.06
N VAL A 43 -2.85 -13.90 6.45
CA VAL A 43 -3.14 -15.34 6.54
C VAL A 43 -3.74 -15.81 5.22
N PHE A 44 -3.02 -16.66 4.50
CA PHE A 44 -3.50 -17.27 3.27
C PHE A 44 -4.57 -18.32 3.54
N LYS A 45 -5.32 -18.66 2.50
CA LYS A 45 -6.37 -19.69 2.55
C LYS A 45 -5.83 -21.06 3.00
N ASP A 46 -4.58 -21.35 2.70
CA ASP A 46 -3.85 -22.56 3.12
C ASP A 46 -3.29 -22.46 4.56
N THR A 47 -3.72 -21.47 5.36
CA THR A 47 -3.26 -21.16 6.72
C THR A 47 -1.81 -20.72 6.86
N SER A 48 -1.03 -20.67 5.78
CA SER A 48 0.29 -20.02 5.83
C SER A 48 0.16 -18.53 6.11
N GLN A 49 1.16 -17.99 6.81
CA GLN A 49 1.22 -16.58 7.17
C GLN A 49 2.40 -15.93 6.46
N LYS A 50 2.21 -14.74 5.87
CA LYS A 50 3.32 -13.93 5.38
C LYS A 50 3.07 -12.46 5.68
N ASP A 51 4.15 -11.78 6.04
CA ASP A 51 4.16 -10.34 6.15
C ASP A 51 4.13 -9.72 4.74
N LEU A 52 3.05 -9.00 4.46
CA LEU A 52 2.84 -8.31 3.20
C LEU A 52 2.65 -6.82 3.44
N LEU A 53 3.07 -6.02 2.46
CA LEU A 53 2.74 -4.62 2.38
C LEU A 53 1.22 -4.45 2.32
N ASN A 54 0.69 -3.72 3.29
CA ASN A 54 -0.70 -3.30 3.34
C ASN A 54 -0.82 -1.80 3.12
N PHE A 55 -1.97 -1.41 2.58
CA PHE A 55 -2.33 -0.03 2.32
C PHE A 55 -3.54 0.34 3.15
N THR A 56 -3.45 1.43 3.88
CA THR A 56 -4.56 1.92 4.69
C THR A 56 -4.80 3.39 4.44
N GLY A 57 -6.03 3.74 4.11
CA GLY A 57 -6.44 5.12 3.91
C GLY A 57 -7.75 5.21 3.16
N THR A 58 -8.02 6.39 2.60
CA THR A 58 -9.23 6.65 1.84
C THR A 58 -8.94 6.92 0.38
N ILE A 59 -9.70 6.30 -0.50
CA ILE A 59 -9.72 6.61 -1.93
C ILE A 59 -11.01 7.34 -2.30
N PRO A 60 -10.94 8.43 -3.09
CA PRO A 60 -12.12 9.09 -3.61
C PRO A 60 -12.79 8.20 -4.66
N VAL A 61 -14.07 7.91 -4.46
CA VAL A 61 -14.90 7.10 -5.35
C VAL A 61 -16.10 7.94 -5.76
N MET A 62 -16.39 7.98 -7.06
CA MET A 62 -17.63 8.59 -7.53
C MET A 62 -18.80 7.64 -7.29
N TYR A 63 -19.78 8.09 -6.52
CA TYR A 63 -21.04 7.41 -6.29
C TYR A 63 -22.18 8.38 -6.57
N GLN A 64 -23.04 8.06 -7.55
CA GLN A 64 -24.20 8.88 -7.92
C GLN A 64 -23.85 10.38 -8.12
N ALA A 65 -22.76 10.66 -8.85
CA ALA A 65 -22.22 12.00 -9.09
C ALA A 65 -21.70 12.77 -7.85
N GLN A 66 -21.50 12.08 -6.72
CA GLN A 66 -20.82 12.61 -5.53
C GLN A 66 -19.50 11.90 -5.29
N ILE A 67 -18.50 12.64 -4.80
CA ILE A 67 -17.21 12.06 -4.41
C ILE A 67 -17.31 11.60 -2.96
N CYS A 68 -17.29 10.30 -2.73
CA CYS A 68 -17.26 9.69 -1.41
C CYS A 68 -15.86 9.13 -1.12
N HIS A 69 -15.39 9.30 0.10
CA HIS A 69 -14.12 8.72 0.54
C HIS A 69 -14.35 7.32 1.08
N ARG A 70 -13.91 6.30 0.33
CA ARG A 70 -14.00 4.91 0.78
C ARG A 70 -12.74 4.51 1.53
N TRP A 71 -12.92 4.03 2.75
CA TRP A 71 -11.86 3.46 3.57
C TRP A 71 -11.42 2.10 3.01
N ILE A 72 -10.10 1.91 2.92
CA ILE A 72 -9.42 0.69 2.51
C ILE A 72 -8.41 0.35 3.62
N ASN A 73 -8.38 -0.93 4.01
CA ASN A 73 -7.45 -1.53 4.98
C ASN A 73 -7.28 -3.00 4.63
#